data_AF-A0A5J4UFD0-F1
#
_entry.id   AF-A0A5J4UFD0-F1
#
_cell.length_a   1.000
_cell.length_b   1.000
_cell.length_c   1.000
_cell.angle_alpha   90.00
_cell.angle_beta   90.00
_cell.angle_gamma   90.00
#
_symmetry.space_group_name_H-M   'P 1'
#
loop_
_entity.id
_entity.type
_entity.pdbx_description
1 polymer ?
#
loop_
_entity_poly.entity_id
_entity_poly.type
_entity_poly.pdbx_seq_one_letter_code
_entity_poly.pdbx_strand_id
1 'polypeptide(L)'
;IDADAYKSLVFIAENDPSGLMLDFTLTITEFDQMKEIELKPNGKDIELSLQNQKEYIKRLDNQSLIVNIGRQLREIQKGFHELLHYGCLKAFTSAELEIILCEVGTTPTPYKSSISMT
;
A
#
# COMPACT_ATOMS: atom_id res chain seq x y z
N ILE A 1 3.56 -2.38 9.44
CA ILE A 1 3.01 -3.70 9.06
C ILE A 1 3.19 -4.60 10.26
N ASP A 2 2.12 -5.22 10.74
CA ASP A 2 2.17 -6.11 11.89
C ASP A 2 3.05 -7.34 11.56
N ALA A 3 3.97 -7.69 12.46
CA ALA A 3 5.00 -8.68 12.20
C ALA A 3 4.40 -10.08 11.95
N ASP A 4 3.25 -10.39 12.55
CA ASP A 4 2.61 -11.70 12.42
C ASP A 4 1.80 -11.84 11.13
N ALA A 5 1.21 -10.74 10.64
CA ALA A 5 0.60 -10.70 9.31
C ALA A 5 1.66 -10.93 8.21
N TYR A 6 2.85 -10.33 8.37
CA TYR A 6 3.97 -10.55 7.46
C TYR A 6 4.44 -12.01 7.46
N LYS A 7 4.60 -12.64 8.63
CA LYS A 7 4.96 -14.07 8.71
C LYS A 7 3.94 -14.97 8.05
N SER A 8 2.65 -14.68 8.22
CA SER A 8 1.56 -15.44 7.60
C SER A 8 1.59 -15.32 6.08
N LEU A 9 1.87 -14.12 5.55
CA LEU A 9 2.05 -13.90 4.11
C LEU A 9 3.27 -14.64 3.55
N VAL A 10 4.41 -14.59 4.25
CA VAL A 10 5.62 -15.33 3.86
C VAL A 10 5.35 -16.84 3.84
N PHE A 11 4.67 -17.35 4.87
CA PHE A 11 4.28 -18.75 4.93
C PHE A 11 3.40 -19.15 3.74
N ILE A 12 2.36 -18.35 3.44
CA ILE A 12 1.48 -18.58 2.29
C ILE A 12 2.23 -18.44 0.97
N ALA A 13 3.30 -17.63 0.88
CA ALA A 13 4.09 -17.49 -0.33
C ALA A 13 5.06 -18.66 -0.57
N GLU A 14 5.60 -19.24 0.51
CA GLU A 14 6.63 -20.27 0.45
C GLU A 14 6.07 -21.70 0.48
N ASN A 15 4.83 -21.88 0.94
CA ASN A 15 4.18 -23.19 1.09
C ASN A 15 2.94 -23.30 0.20
N ASP A 16 2.59 -24.54 -0.17
CA ASP A 16 1.31 -24.79 -0.84
C ASP A 16 0.16 -24.50 0.13
N PRO A 17 -0.72 -23.52 -0.16
CA PRO A 17 -1.84 -23.21 0.71
C PRO A 17 -2.98 -24.24 0.61
N SER A 18 -2.91 -25.18 -0.33
CA SER A 18 -3.91 -26.22 -0.54
C SER A 18 -4.05 -27.06 0.74
N GLY A 19 -5.19 -26.96 1.41
CA GLY A 19 -5.47 -27.63 2.69
C GLY A 19 -5.44 -26.73 3.93
N LEU A 20 -5.08 -25.45 3.80
CA LEU A 20 -5.26 -24.45 4.86
C LEU A 20 -6.71 -23.97 5.00
N MET A 21 -7.61 -24.40 4.10
CA MET A 21 -9.01 -23.97 4.02
C MET A 21 -9.14 -22.43 4.05
N LEU A 22 -8.21 -21.75 3.38
CA LEU A 22 -8.24 -20.30 3.21
C LEU A 22 -9.06 -19.96 1.97
N ASP A 23 -9.80 -18.86 2.05
CA ASP A 23 -10.54 -18.26 0.95
C ASP A 23 -9.98 -16.86 0.66
N PHE A 24 -10.60 -16.13 -0.27
CA PHE A 24 -10.19 -14.76 -0.59
C PHE A 24 -10.86 -13.73 0.33
N THR A 25 -10.77 -13.94 1.65
CA THR A 25 -11.20 -12.96 2.66
C THR A 25 -10.07 -12.48 3.55
N LEU A 26 -10.27 -11.31 4.16
CA LEU A 26 -9.40 -10.73 5.16
C LEU A 26 -10.25 -10.33 6.37
N THR A 27 -9.89 -10.85 7.53
CA THR A 27 -10.48 -10.39 8.80
C THR A 27 -9.66 -9.23 9.35
N ILE A 28 -10.31 -8.10 9.59
CA ILE A 28 -9.73 -6.92 10.24
C ILE A 28 -10.47 -6.62 11.53
N THR A 29 -9.76 -6.16 12.55
CA THR A 29 -10.36 -5.66 13.79
C THR A 29 -10.41 -4.14 13.74
N GLU A 30 -11.62 -3.58 13.71
CA GLU A 30 -11.86 -2.13 13.67
C GLU A 30 -12.79 -1.76 14.84
N PHE A 31 -12.35 -0.87 15.74
CA PHE A 31 -13.12 -0.44 16.93
C PHE A 31 -13.66 -1.61 17.77
N ASP A 32 -12.80 -2.58 18.09
CA ASP A 32 -13.13 -3.82 18.83
C ASP A 32 -14.18 -4.72 18.15
N GLN A 33 -14.47 -4.48 16.87
CA GLN A 33 -15.32 -5.34 16.05
C GLN A 33 -14.49 -6.03 14.97
N MET A 34 -14.65 -7.35 14.87
CA MET A 34 -14.09 -8.09 13.73
C MET A 34 -15.00 -7.89 12.52
N LYS A 35 -14.42 -7.41 11.42
CA LYS A 35 -15.04 -7.35 10.10
C LYS A 35 -14.29 -8.23 9.15
N GLU A 36 -15.06 -8.94 8.34
CA GLU A 36 -14.54 -9.75 7.25
C GLU A 36 -14.74 -9.01 5.93
N ILE A 37 -13.68 -8.91 5.15
CA ILE A 37 -13.67 -8.19 3.87
C ILE A 37 -13.27 -9.17 2.77
N GLU A 38 -14.08 -9.26 1.73
CA GLU A 38 -13.70 -10.03 0.53
C GLU A 38 -12.64 -9.28 -0.29
N LEU A 39 -11.56 -9.98 -0.63
CA LEU A 39 -10.45 -9.47 -1.43
C LEU A 39 -10.76 -9.38 -2.93
N LYS A 40 -11.80 -10.10 -3.36
CA LYS A 40 -12.38 -10.07 -4.71
C LYS A 40 -13.86 -10.48 -4.66
N PRO A 41 -14.67 -10.19 -5.69
CA PRO A 41 -16.07 -10.59 -5.71
C PRO A 41 -16.24 -12.10 -5.53
N ASN A 42 -17.16 -12.51 -4.65
CA ASN A 42 -17.38 -13.91 -4.25
C ASN A 42 -16.12 -14.55 -3.69
N GLY A 43 -15.32 -13.78 -2.94
CA GLY A 43 -14.03 -14.23 -2.44
C GLY A 43 -14.14 -15.41 -1.47
N LYS A 44 -15.24 -15.47 -0.72
CA LYS A 44 -15.59 -16.56 0.22
C LYS A 44 -15.78 -17.91 -0.45
N ASP A 45 -16.29 -17.92 -1.69
CA ASP A 45 -16.56 -19.15 -2.42
C ASP A 45 -15.32 -19.66 -3.19
N ILE A 46 -14.22 -18.92 -3.12
CA ILE A 46 -13.01 -19.21 -3.91
C ILE A 46 -11.92 -19.67 -2.98
N GLU A 47 -11.68 -20.98 -2.98
CA GLU A 47 -10.62 -21.60 -2.20
C GLU A 47 -9.23 -21.20 -2.71
N LEU A 48 -8.32 -20.96 -1.77
CA LEU A 48 -6.93 -20.67 -2.03
C LEU A 48 -6.19 -21.94 -2.45
N SER A 49 -5.48 -21.85 -3.57
CA SER A 49 -4.69 -22.93 -4.17
C SER A 49 -3.37 -22.36 -4.68
N LEU A 50 -2.41 -23.24 -4.98
CA LEU A 50 -1.12 -22.82 -5.54
C LEU A 50 -1.25 -21.95 -6.82
N GLN A 51 -2.29 -22.17 -7.63
CA GLN A 51 -2.49 -21.42 -8.87
C GLN A 51 -2.93 -19.97 -8.63
N ASN A 52 -3.69 -19.72 -7.55
CA ASN A 52 -4.26 -18.40 -7.26
C ASN A 52 -3.58 -17.69 -6.06
N GLN A 53 -2.63 -18.36 -5.39
CA GLN A 53 -1.79 -17.85 -4.29
C GLN A 53 -1.16 -16.48 -4.60
N LYS A 54 -0.56 -16.31 -5.78
CA LYS A 54 0.04 -15.02 -6.17
C LYS A 54 -0.99 -13.90 -6.30
N GLU A 55 -2.19 -14.21 -6.77
CA GLU A 55 -3.28 -13.24 -6.82
C GLU A 55 -3.69 -12.84 -5.40
N TYR A 56 -3.89 -13.82 -4.52
CA TYR A 56 -4.27 -13.59 -3.13
C TYR A 56 -3.30 -12.64 -2.40
N ILE A 57 -1.99 -12.90 -2.49
CA ILE A 57 -0.96 -12.05 -1.89
C ILE A 57 -1.05 -10.62 -2.44
N LYS A 58 -1.18 -10.45 -3.76
CA LYS A 58 -1.32 -9.14 -4.39
C LYS A 58 -2.58 -8.40 -3.93
N ARG A 59 -3.70 -9.12 -3.73
CA ARG A 59 -4.94 -8.51 -3.25
C ARG A 59 -4.83 -8.10 -1.78
N LEU A 60 -4.23 -8.94 -0.95
CA LEU A 60 -3.96 -8.63 0.46
C LEU A 60 -3.10 -7.39 0.63
N ASP A 61 -2.02 -7.26 -0.15
CA ASP A 61 -1.12 -6.10 -0.07
C ASP A 61 -1.86 -4.80 -0.42
N ASN A 62 -2.59 -4.79 -1.54
CA ASN A 62 -3.43 -3.65 -1.93
C ASN A 62 -4.46 -3.30 -0.86
N GLN A 63 -5.14 -4.30 -0.31
CA GLN A 63 -6.16 -4.09 0.72
C GLN A 63 -5.55 -3.56 2.02
N SER A 64 -4.39 -4.07 2.44
CA SER A 64 -3.66 -3.62 3.62
C SER A 64 -3.26 -2.15 3.51
N LEU A 65 -2.77 -1.71 2.35
CA LEU A 65 -2.47 -0.30 2.09
C LEU A 65 -3.72 0.57 2.25
N ILE A 66 -4.85 0.16 1.66
CA ILE A 66 -6.10 0.90 1.72
C ILE A 66 -6.69 0.92 3.14
N VAL A 67 -6.61 -0.18 3.89
CA VAL A 67 -7.12 -0.25 5.27
C VAL A 67 -6.29 0.63 6.21
N ASN A 68 -4.95 0.57 6.10
CA ASN A 68 -4.07 1.26 7.04
C ASN A 68 -4.06 2.78 6.87
N ILE A 69 -4.06 3.28 5.63
CA ILE A 69 -3.95 4.72 5.35
C ILE A 69 -5.14 5.29 4.59
N GLY A 70 -6.03 4.47 4.04
CA GLY A 70 -7.06 4.94 3.10
C GLY A 70 -8.07 5.89 3.73
N ARG A 71 -8.38 5.78 5.02
CA ARG A 71 -9.26 6.76 5.69
C ARG A 71 -8.60 8.13 5.81
N GLN A 72 -7.35 8.14 6.29
CA GLN A 72 -6.56 9.38 6.42
C GLN A 72 -6.29 10.00 5.05
N LEU A 73 -5.94 9.17 4.07
CA LEU A 73 -5.71 9.58 2.69
C LEU A 73 -6.97 10.16 2.04
N ARG A 74 -8.17 9.61 2.31
CA ARG A 74 -9.44 10.18 1.82
C ARG A 74 -9.68 11.58 2.37
N GLU A 75 -9.43 11.81 3.65
CA GLU A 75 -9.60 13.14 4.24
C GLU A 75 -8.54 14.13 3.73
N ILE A 76 -7.29 13.67 3.52
CA ILE A 76 -6.25 14.46 2.84
C ILE A 76 -6.71 14.80 1.42
N GLN A 77 -7.20 13.82 0.65
CA GLN A 77 -7.71 14.06 -0.71
C GLN A 77 -8.88 15.05 -0.72
N LYS A 78 -9.80 15.00 0.26
CA LYS A 78 -10.88 16.00 0.37
C LYS A 78 -10.31 17.40 0.61
N GLY A 79 -9.39 17.56 1.56
CA GLY A 79 -8.74 18.85 1.81
C GLY A 79 -7.96 19.36 0.59
N PHE A 80 -7.32 18.46 -0.17
CA PHE A 80 -6.68 18.81 -1.43
C PHE A 80 -7.68 19.25 -2.50
N HIS A 81 -8.84 18.60 -2.60
CA HIS A 81 -9.88 18.97 -3.57
C HIS A 81 -10.59 20.28 -3.23
N GLU A 82 -10.64 20.68 -1.96
CA GLU A 82 -11.13 22.00 -1.54
C GLU A 82 -10.17 23.13 -1.98
N LEU A 83 -8.88 22.83 -2.10
CA LEU A 83 -7.84 23.80 -2.47
C LEU A 83 -7.44 23.75 -3.95
N LEU A 84 -7.49 22.58 -4.59
CA LEU A 84 -7.01 22.32 -5.94
C LEU A 84 -8.02 21.48 -6.73
N HIS A 85 -8.36 21.91 -7.96
CA HIS A 85 -9.24 21.15 -8.84
C HIS A 85 -8.64 19.76 -9.20
N TYR A 86 -9.51 18.75 -9.28
CA TYR A 86 -9.20 17.32 -9.53
C TYR A 86 -8.21 17.04 -10.68
N GLY A 87 -8.11 17.95 -11.65
CA GLY A 87 -7.22 17.82 -12.81
C GLY A 87 -5.77 18.22 -12.57
N CYS A 88 -5.49 19.06 -11.58
CA CYS A 88 -4.13 19.61 -11.36
C CYS A 88 -3.15 18.53 -10.88
N LEU A 89 -3.60 17.60 -10.04
CA LEU A 89 -2.74 16.54 -9.49
C LEU A 89 -2.38 15.46 -10.53
N LYS A 90 -3.18 15.28 -11.58
CA LYS A 90 -2.90 14.33 -12.67
C LYS A 90 -1.75 14.77 -13.58
N ALA A 91 -1.36 16.04 -13.54
CA ALA A 91 -0.27 16.56 -14.34
C ALA A 91 1.11 16.20 -13.76
N PHE A 92 1.16 15.76 -12.50
CA PHE A 92 2.40 15.49 -11.78
C PHE A 92 2.64 13.99 -11.61
N THR A 93 3.91 13.60 -11.69
CA THR A 93 4.39 12.28 -11.29
C THR A 93 4.50 12.17 -9.77
N SER A 94 4.64 10.94 -9.25
CA SER A 94 4.81 10.70 -7.81
C SER A 94 6.00 11.47 -7.22
N ALA A 95 7.09 11.60 -7.97
CA ALA A 95 8.29 12.31 -7.54
C ALA A 95 8.09 13.84 -7.53
N GLU A 96 7.37 14.40 -8.50
CA GLU A 96 7.08 15.83 -8.53
C GLU A 96 6.10 16.23 -7.43
N LEU A 97 5.09 15.40 -7.15
CA LEU A 97 4.19 15.62 -6.01
C LEU A 97 4.95 15.60 -4.68
N GLU A 98 5.88 14.67 -4.50
CA GLU A 98 6.74 14.63 -3.32
C GLU A 98 7.54 15.92 -3.16
N ILE A 99 8.13 16.43 -4.24
CA ILE A 99 8.89 17.69 -4.24
C ILE A 99 7.99 18.88 -3.86
N ILE A 100 6.77 18.93 -4.40
CA ILE A 100 5.81 20.03 -4.15
C ILE A 100 5.30 20.01 -2.71
N LEU A 101 5.01 18.83 -2.16
CA LEU A 101 4.43 18.67 -0.83
C LEU A 101 5.46 18.80 0.29
N CYS A 102 6.71 18.41 0.04
CA CYS A 102 7.72 18.33 1.09
C CYS A 102 8.61 19.58 1.24
N GLU A 103 8.33 20.71 0.54
CA GLU A 103 9.16 21.94 0.49
C GLU A 103 10.68 21.65 0.58
N VAL A 104 11.37 21.60 -0.56
CA VAL A 104 12.83 21.36 -0.60
C VAL A 104 13.58 22.42 0.22
N GLY A 105 13.88 22.07 1.47
CA GLY A 105 14.84 22.73 2.33
C GLY A 105 16.22 22.09 2.23
N THR A 106 16.72 21.75 1.03
CA THR A 106 18.18 21.54 0.84
C THR A 106 18.56 21.76 -0.61
N THR A 107 19.13 22.92 -0.88
CA THR A 107 19.90 23.19 -2.11
C THR A 107 20.98 22.12 -2.28
N PRO A 108 21.23 21.59 -3.49
CA PRO A 108 22.40 20.77 -3.74
C PRO A 108 23.64 21.61 -3.42
N THR A 109 24.38 21.23 -2.36
CA THR A 109 25.68 21.83 -2.08
C THR A 109 26.56 21.66 -3.31
N PRO A 110 27.15 22.74 -3.86
CA PRO A 110 28.01 22.62 -5.01
C PRO A 110 29.21 21.75 -4.61
N TYR A 111 29.50 20.74 -5.43
CA TYR A 111 30.74 19.98 -5.39
C TYR A 111 31.90 20.96 -5.15
N LYS A 112 32.60 20.82 -4.01
CA LYS A 112 33.94 21.41 -3.86
C LYS A 112 34.82 20.75 -4.91
N SER A 113 35.03 21.45 -6.02
CA SER A 113 36.17 21.25 -6.89
C SER A 113 37.44 21.60 -6.11
N SER A 114 37.94 20.67 -5.32
CA SER A 114 39.35 20.70 -4.91
C SER A 114 40.18 20.23 -6.10
N ILE A 115 40.42 21.15 -7.03
CA ILE A 115 41.51 21.01 -7.98
C ILE A 115 42.79 21.04 -7.15
N SER A 116 43.53 19.93 -7.19
CA SER A 116 44.90 19.86 -6.73
C SER A 116 45.78 20.54 -7.79
N MET A 117 46.37 21.69 -7.46
CA MET A 117 47.48 22.40 -8.12
C MET A 117 47.79 23.57 -7.18
N THR A 118 48.99 23.79 -6.63
CA THR A 118 50.36 23.31 -6.86
C THR A 118 51.10 23.46 -5.54
#